data_AF-A0AAU4UY31-F1
#
_entry.id   AF-A0AAU4UY31-F1
#
_cell.length_a   1.000
_cell.length_b   1.000
_cell.length_c   1.000
_cell.angle_alpha   90.00
_cell.angle_beta   90.00
_cell.angle_gamma   90.00
#
_symmetry.space_group_name_H-M   'P 1'
#
loop_
_entity.id
_entity.type
_entity.pdbx_description
1 polymer ?
#
loop_
_entity_poly.entity_id
_entity_poly.type
_entity_poly.pdbx_seq_one_letter_code
_entity_poly.pdbx_strand_id
1 'polypeptide(L)'
;MDSPDSSDSPDSPDSPDSPDSPDDRSDWPVDKLTALRLGRRLVTEVPASHSGRRAFVDVTPSRSRADDRARDEGWARGDTGRRFRLKHWEYDGERLDGFDYDIGAVLVASAEAADEAGLLAALTAWGLRPGAFAYPWETDDPG
;
A
#
# COMPACT_ATOMS: atom_id res chain seq x y z
N MET A 1 8.64 20.46 -74.05
CA MET A 1 8.86 19.72 -72.79
C MET A 1 7.93 20.36 -71.79
N ASP A 2 6.74 19.79 -71.67
CA ASP A 2 5.68 20.25 -70.76
C ASP A 2 5.97 19.76 -69.34
N SER A 3 5.89 20.67 -68.38
CA SER A 3 5.84 20.37 -66.95
C SER A 3 4.37 20.39 -66.51
N PRO A 4 3.86 19.36 -65.82
CA PRO A 4 2.59 19.48 -65.12
C PRO A 4 2.78 19.96 -63.67
N ASP A 5 2.17 21.12 -63.44
CA ASP A 5 1.29 21.56 -62.35
C ASP A 5 1.23 20.81 -60.98
N SER A 6 1.54 21.60 -59.95
CA SER A 6 0.86 21.84 -58.65
C SER A 6 0.04 20.77 -57.91
N SER A 7 0.38 20.59 -56.63
CA SER A 7 -0.53 20.41 -55.47
C SER A 7 0.32 20.72 -54.22
N ASP A 8 0.29 21.93 -53.66
CA ASP A 8 -0.65 22.47 -52.65
C ASP A 8 -0.94 21.52 -51.46
N SER A 9 -0.17 21.74 -50.37
CA SER A 9 -0.49 21.82 -48.92
C SER A 9 -1.42 20.77 -48.24
N PRO A 10 -1.37 20.55 -46.89
CA PRO A 10 -0.74 21.39 -45.86
C PRO A 10 0.07 20.66 -44.76
N ASP A 11 0.83 21.48 -44.02
CA ASP A 11 0.99 21.48 -42.55
C ASP A 11 0.55 20.21 -41.81
N SER A 12 1.51 19.46 -41.27
CA SER A 12 1.26 18.57 -40.14
C SER A 12 1.95 19.14 -38.90
N PRO A 13 1.26 19.93 -38.07
CA PRO A 13 1.63 20.09 -36.69
C PRO A 13 0.90 19.04 -35.84
N ASP A 14 1.51 18.72 -34.71
CA ASP A 14 0.93 17.99 -33.59
C ASP A 14 0.79 16.46 -33.73
N SER A 15 1.88 15.78 -33.36
CA SER A 15 1.73 14.66 -32.44
C SER A 15 2.78 14.83 -31.34
N PRO A 16 2.46 15.52 -30.23
CA PRO A 16 3.19 15.26 -28.99
C PRO A 16 2.95 13.79 -28.65
N ASP A 17 4.04 13.04 -28.72
CA ASP A 17 4.14 11.70 -28.16
C ASP A 17 3.57 11.73 -26.74
N SER A 18 2.54 10.93 -26.53
CA SER A 18 1.65 10.87 -25.38
C SER A 18 2.34 11.07 -24.02
N PRO A 19 2.03 12.11 -23.24
CA PRO A 19 2.32 12.12 -21.82
C PRO A 19 1.17 11.40 -21.08
N ASP A 20 1.01 10.09 -21.29
CA ASP A 20 0.06 9.31 -20.50
C ASP A 20 0.55 7.86 -20.33
N SER A 21 1.51 7.70 -19.42
CA SER A 21 1.52 6.51 -18.58
C SER A 21 1.26 7.00 -17.16
N PRO A 22 0.01 6.86 -16.67
CA PRO A 22 -0.31 7.17 -15.29
C PRO A 22 0.17 6.00 -14.42
N ASP A 23 1.49 5.89 -14.24
CA ASP A 23 2.04 5.32 -13.01
C ASP A 23 1.70 6.24 -11.79
N ASP A 24 1.08 7.39 -12.05
CA ASP A 24 0.57 8.41 -11.13
C ASP A 24 -0.82 8.10 -10.52
N ARG A 25 -1.25 6.82 -10.49
CA ARG A 25 -2.54 6.43 -9.86
C ARG A 25 -2.44 5.64 -8.58
N SER A 26 -1.23 5.37 -8.10
CA SER A 26 -1.06 4.79 -6.78
C SER A 26 -0.49 5.84 -5.83
N ASP A 27 -1.34 6.33 -4.90
CA ASP A 27 -0.90 7.15 -3.75
C ASP A 27 0.19 6.44 -2.91
N TRP A 28 0.40 5.14 -3.13
CA TRP A 28 1.45 4.34 -2.53
C TRP A 28 2.84 4.62 -3.12
N PRO A 29 3.87 4.80 -2.27
CA PRO A 29 5.24 4.64 -2.69
C PRO A 29 5.45 3.24 -3.31
N VAL A 30 6.19 3.19 -4.42
CA VAL A 30 6.37 1.97 -5.23
C VAL A 30 6.94 0.81 -4.42
N ASP A 31 7.90 1.07 -3.54
CA ASP A 31 8.52 0.05 -2.68
C ASP A 31 7.51 -0.54 -1.69
N LYS A 32 6.65 0.30 -1.11
CA LYS A 32 5.62 -0.11 -0.15
C LYS A 32 4.52 -0.93 -0.84
N LEU A 33 4.05 -0.50 -2.00
CA LEU A 33 3.08 -1.28 -2.78
C LEU A 33 3.67 -2.63 -3.23
N THR A 34 4.93 -2.63 -3.66
CA THR A 34 5.64 -3.86 -4.02
C THR A 34 5.76 -4.80 -2.81
N ALA A 35 6.07 -4.28 -1.63
CA ALA A 35 6.12 -5.06 -0.39
C ALA A 35 4.76 -5.74 -0.10
N LEU A 36 3.66 -4.99 -0.21
CA LEU A 36 2.31 -5.52 -0.03
C LEU A 36 1.97 -6.62 -1.04
N ARG A 37 2.29 -6.42 -2.33
CA ARG A 37 2.12 -7.43 -3.39
C ARG A 37 2.90 -8.71 -3.12
N LEU A 38 4.08 -8.59 -2.52
CA LEU A 38 4.93 -9.71 -2.08
C LEU A 38 4.47 -10.34 -0.76
N GLY A 39 3.36 -9.89 -0.18
CA GLY A 39 2.81 -10.44 1.06
C GLY A 39 3.49 -9.93 2.33
N ARG A 40 4.21 -8.81 2.27
CA ARG A 40 4.86 -8.19 3.43
C ARG A 40 3.90 -7.20 4.08
N ARG A 41 3.80 -7.26 5.42
CA ARG A 41 3.01 -6.33 6.21
C ARG A 41 3.69 -4.96 6.30
N LEU A 42 2.88 -3.91 6.38
CA LEU A 42 3.31 -2.55 6.67
C LEU A 42 2.51 -1.99 7.85
N VAL A 43 3.10 -1.02 8.55
CA VAL A 43 2.51 -0.44 9.77
C VAL A 43 2.73 1.07 9.78
N THR A 44 1.83 1.80 10.42
CA THR A 44 2.02 3.20 10.77
C THR A 44 1.51 3.47 12.17
N GLU A 45 2.18 4.34 12.91
CA GLU A 45 1.69 4.83 14.20
C GLU A 45 0.66 5.94 13.97
N VAL A 46 -0.41 5.92 14.76
CA VAL A 46 -1.52 6.89 14.71
C VAL A 46 -1.78 7.46 16.10
N PRO A 47 -2.46 8.61 16.22
CA PRO A 47 -2.86 9.11 17.53
C PRO A 47 -3.79 8.13 18.25
N ALA A 48 -3.48 7.81 19.51
CA ALA A 48 -4.34 6.98 20.36
C ALA A 48 -5.51 7.79 20.95
N SER A 49 -6.57 7.09 21.34
CA SER A 49 -7.76 7.69 21.96
C SER A 49 -7.51 8.27 23.35
N HIS A 50 -6.47 7.78 24.05
CA HIS A 50 -6.14 8.20 25.41
C HIS A 50 -4.64 8.48 25.59
N SER A 51 -4.32 9.46 26.45
CA SER A 51 -2.96 9.70 26.92
C SER A 51 -2.42 8.46 27.63
N GLY A 52 -1.18 8.06 27.31
CA GLY A 52 -0.55 6.85 27.86
C GLY A 52 -0.79 5.59 27.03
N ARG A 53 -1.58 5.67 25.94
CA ARG A 53 -1.70 4.60 24.95
C ARG A 53 -0.93 4.95 23.70
N ARG A 54 -0.48 3.92 22.97
CA ARG A 54 0.09 4.04 21.63
C ARG A 54 -0.77 3.27 20.65
N ALA A 55 -0.94 3.78 19.45
CA ALA A 55 -1.85 3.20 18.48
C ALA A 55 -1.17 2.96 17.15
N PHE A 56 -1.46 1.82 16.54
CA PHE A 56 -0.87 1.41 15.28
C PHE A 56 -1.94 0.90 14.34
N VAL A 57 -1.75 1.17 13.06
CA VAL A 57 -2.55 0.58 11.99
C VAL A 57 -1.66 -0.36 11.19
N ASP A 58 -2.00 -1.64 11.18
CA ASP A 58 -1.36 -2.64 10.33
C ASP A 58 -2.14 -2.90 9.05
N VAL A 59 -1.42 -3.04 7.94
CA VAL A 59 -1.92 -3.58 6.68
C VAL A 59 -1.28 -4.94 6.47
N THR A 60 -2.07 -5.98 6.60
CA THR A 60 -1.63 -7.37 6.43
C THR A 60 -2.18 -7.93 5.12
N PRO A 61 -1.33 -8.24 4.11
CA PRO A 61 -1.78 -8.90 2.90
C PRO A 61 -2.19 -10.36 3.16
N SER A 62 -3.27 -10.81 2.54
CA SER A 62 -3.72 -12.19 2.60
C SER A 62 -2.72 -13.12 1.93
N ARG A 63 -2.49 -14.30 2.52
CA ARG A 63 -1.59 -15.32 1.98
C ARG A 63 -2.37 -16.50 1.40
N SER A 64 -1.90 -16.99 0.27
CA SER A 64 -2.46 -18.11 -0.47
C SER A 64 -1.48 -19.29 -0.47
N ARG A 65 -1.97 -20.49 -0.86
CA ARG A 65 -1.10 -21.66 -1.04
C ARG A 65 0.02 -21.44 -2.05
N ALA A 66 -0.19 -20.58 -3.06
CA ALA A 66 0.84 -20.23 -4.02
C ALA A 66 1.99 -19.43 -3.37
N ASP A 67 1.68 -18.64 -2.34
CA ASP A 67 2.68 -17.88 -1.60
C ASP A 67 3.48 -18.78 -0.65
N ASP A 68 2.83 -19.77 -0.05
CA ASP A 68 3.50 -20.78 0.78
C ASP A 68 4.45 -21.62 -0.07
N ARG A 69 4.00 -22.06 -1.25
CA ARG A 69 4.86 -22.79 -2.20
C ARG A 69 6.06 -21.96 -2.66
N ALA A 70 5.84 -20.70 -3.06
CA ALA A 70 6.94 -19.82 -3.47
C ALA A 70 7.98 -19.69 -2.34
N ARG A 71 7.50 -19.51 -1.10
CA ARG A 71 8.36 -19.45 0.09
C ARG A 71 9.15 -20.74 0.29
N ASP A 72 8.51 -21.91 0.18
CA ASP A 72 9.18 -23.21 0.31
C ASP A 72 10.26 -23.41 -0.77
N GLU A 73 10.05 -22.82 -1.95
CA GLU A 73 11.00 -22.79 -3.06
C GLU A 73 12.06 -21.66 -2.93
N GLY A 74 12.02 -20.87 -1.86
CA GLY A 74 13.03 -19.84 -1.55
C GLY A 74 12.81 -18.48 -2.24
N TRP A 75 11.63 -18.22 -2.79
CA TRP A 75 11.30 -16.95 -3.46
C TRP A 75 9.96 -16.38 -2.98
N ALA A 76 9.66 -15.13 -3.35
CA ALA A 76 8.40 -14.47 -2.98
C ALA A 76 7.56 -14.19 -4.23
N ARG A 77 6.27 -14.57 -4.18
CA ARG A 77 5.32 -14.33 -5.27
C ARG A 77 4.67 -12.94 -5.13
N GLY A 78 4.84 -12.11 -6.16
CA GLY A 78 4.05 -10.88 -6.32
C GLY A 78 2.63 -11.21 -6.80
N ASP A 79 1.63 -10.55 -6.23
CA ASP A 79 0.23 -10.69 -6.63
C ASP A 79 -0.48 -9.33 -6.54
N THR A 80 -0.97 -8.83 -7.68
CA THR A 80 -1.73 -7.57 -7.78
C THR A 80 -3.20 -7.73 -7.43
N GLY A 81 -3.73 -8.96 -7.42
CA GLY A 81 -5.09 -9.29 -6.98
C GLY A 81 -5.17 -9.66 -5.50
N ARG A 82 -4.14 -9.31 -4.73
CA ARG A 82 -4.05 -9.68 -3.32
C ARG A 82 -5.07 -8.89 -2.50
N ARG A 83 -5.70 -9.57 -1.54
CA ARG A 83 -6.60 -8.98 -0.54
C ARG A 83 -5.80 -8.47 0.64
N PHE A 84 -6.31 -7.46 1.33
CA PHE A 84 -5.64 -6.86 2.49
C PHE A 84 -6.58 -6.76 3.67
N ARG A 85 -6.05 -7.03 4.86
CA ARG A 85 -6.72 -6.78 6.12
C ARG A 85 -6.06 -5.61 6.81
N LEU A 86 -6.86 -4.65 7.24
CA LEU A 86 -6.42 -3.52 8.03
C LEU A 86 -6.90 -3.71 9.46
N LYS A 87 -6.05 -3.45 10.44
CA LYS A 87 -6.45 -3.39 11.85
C LYS A 87 -5.83 -2.19 12.52
N HIS A 88 -6.61 -1.52 13.34
CA HIS A 88 -6.19 -0.44 14.21
C HIS A 88 -6.18 -0.97 15.64
N TRP A 89 -4.98 -1.06 16.21
CA TRP A 89 -4.77 -1.46 17.59
C TRP A 89 -4.33 -0.29 18.45
N GLU A 90 -4.80 -0.28 19.68
CA GLU A 90 -4.22 0.54 20.74
C GLU A 90 -3.62 -0.35 21.81
N TYR A 91 -2.43 0.00 22.28
CA TYR A 91 -1.68 -0.69 23.31
C TYR A 91 -1.47 0.21 24.53
N ASP A 92 -1.21 -0.41 25.68
CA ASP A 92 -0.68 0.30 26.85
C ASP A 92 0.76 0.74 26.55
N GLY A 93 1.00 2.06 26.55
CA GLY A 93 2.28 2.64 26.18
C GLY A 93 3.41 2.26 27.14
N GLU A 94 3.11 1.96 28.40
CA GLU A 94 4.12 1.52 29.38
C GLU A 94 4.52 0.05 29.20
N ARG A 95 3.78 -0.71 28.39
CA ARG A 95 3.97 -2.16 28.20
C ARG A 95 4.48 -2.53 26.81
N LEU A 96 4.61 -1.55 25.91
CA LEU A 96 4.92 -1.79 24.51
C LEU A 96 6.28 -2.47 24.29
N ASP A 97 7.27 -2.16 25.12
CA ASP A 97 8.64 -2.67 25.00
C ASP A 97 8.83 -4.07 25.61
N GLY A 98 7.79 -4.63 26.24
CA GLY A 98 7.82 -5.91 26.95
C GLY A 98 7.16 -7.06 26.18
N PHE A 99 7.33 -8.29 26.68
CA PHE A 99 6.64 -9.47 26.13
C PHE A 99 5.12 -9.44 26.29
N ASP A 100 4.62 -8.64 27.25
CA ASP A 100 3.21 -8.50 27.61
C ASP A 100 2.53 -7.32 26.91
N TYR A 101 3.07 -6.86 25.77
CA TYR A 101 2.51 -5.73 25.02
C TYR A 101 1.05 -5.97 24.61
N ASP A 102 0.64 -7.23 24.45
CA ASP A 102 -0.71 -7.63 24.10
C ASP A 102 -1.68 -7.54 25.29
N ILE A 103 -1.18 -7.49 26.52
CA ILE A 103 -2.00 -7.30 27.72
C ILE A 103 -2.53 -5.87 27.75
N GLY A 104 -3.83 -5.74 27.49
CA GLY A 104 -4.51 -4.44 27.38
C GLY A 104 -4.50 -3.86 25.97
N ALA A 105 -4.05 -4.63 24.97
CA ALA A 105 -4.25 -4.30 23.56
C ALA A 105 -5.74 -4.32 23.20
N VAL A 106 -6.19 -3.31 22.47
CA VAL A 106 -7.60 -3.15 22.08
C VAL A 106 -7.67 -2.96 20.58
N LEU A 107 -8.46 -3.80 19.90
CA LEU A 107 -8.79 -3.60 18.49
C LEU A 107 -9.83 -2.50 18.39
N VAL A 108 -9.43 -1.32 17.92
CA VAL A 108 -10.30 -0.15 17.76
C VAL A 108 -11.14 -0.27 16.49
N ALA A 109 -10.52 -0.68 15.38
CA ALA A 109 -11.19 -0.83 14.10
C ALA A 109 -10.54 -1.93 13.26
N SER A 110 -11.32 -2.51 12.35
CA SER A 110 -10.79 -3.42 11.33
C SER A 110 -11.55 -3.23 10.02
N ALA A 111 -10.86 -3.47 8.91
CA ALA A 111 -11.42 -3.45 7.57
C ALA A 111 -10.79 -4.54 6.70
N GLU A 112 -11.53 -4.98 5.70
CA GLU A 112 -11.05 -5.91 4.67
C GLU A 112 -11.13 -5.19 3.32
N ALA A 113 -10.07 -5.30 2.53
CA ALA A 113 -9.97 -4.75 1.19
C ALA A 113 -9.81 -5.89 0.18
N ALA A 114 -10.66 -5.88 -0.85
CA ALA A 114 -10.67 -6.90 -1.89
C ALA A 114 -9.42 -6.82 -2.80
N ASP A 115 -8.86 -5.63 -2.95
CA ASP A 115 -7.77 -5.29 -3.87
C ASP A 115 -7.07 -3.98 -3.43
N GLU A 116 -6.13 -3.49 -4.24
CA GLU A 116 -5.35 -2.27 -3.98
C GLU A 116 -6.22 -1.00 -3.97
N ALA A 117 -7.28 -0.95 -4.78
CA ALA A 117 -8.21 0.19 -4.81
C ALA A 117 -9.09 0.23 -3.56
N GLY A 118 -9.58 -0.94 -3.12
CA GLY A 118 -10.30 -1.09 -1.86
C GLY A 118 -9.42 -0.77 -0.65
N LEU A 119 -8.12 -1.09 -0.71
CA LEU A 119 -7.16 -0.72 0.32
C LEU A 119 -7.01 0.80 0.41
N LEU A 120 -6.83 1.48 -0.74
CA LEU A 120 -6.74 2.94 -0.77
C LEU A 120 -8.01 3.59 -0.22
N ALA A 121 -9.19 3.11 -0.63
CA ALA A 121 -10.47 3.61 -0.13
C ALA A 121 -10.61 3.43 1.40
N ALA A 122 -10.19 2.29 1.95
CA ALA A 122 -10.19 2.05 3.40
C ALA A 122 -9.25 3.01 4.14
N LEU A 123 -8.04 3.24 3.62
CA LEU A 123 -7.09 4.20 4.20
C LEU A 123 -7.63 5.63 4.15
N THR A 124 -8.20 6.06 3.02
CA THR A 124 -8.83 7.37 2.89
C THR A 124 -9.96 7.56 3.89
N ALA A 125 -10.80 6.53 4.08
CA ALA A 125 -11.89 6.57 5.07
C ALA A 125 -11.38 6.72 6.52
N TRP A 126 -10.17 6.21 6.80
CA TRP A 126 -9.51 6.36 8.10
C TRP A 126 -8.60 7.60 8.18
N GLY A 127 -8.53 8.42 7.12
CA GLY A 127 -7.70 9.61 7.05
C GLY A 127 -6.19 9.33 6.95
N LEU A 128 -5.79 8.11 6.56
CA LEU A 128 -4.41 7.67 6.51
C LEU A 128 -3.83 7.83 5.10
N ARG A 129 -2.55 8.18 5.05
CA ARG A 129 -1.80 8.32 3.78
C ARG A 129 -0.93 7.08 3.58
N PRO A 130 -0.96 6.45 2.40
CA PRO A 130 -0.08 5.33 2.07
C PRO A 130 1.41 5.59 2.36
N GLY A 131 1.90 6.80 2.13
CA GLY A 131 3.29 7.18 2.40
C GLY A 131 3.69 7.22 3.88
N ALA A 132 2.74 7.17 4.82
CA ALA A 132 3.04 7.11 6.26
C ALA A 132 3.36 5.69 6.74
N PHE A 133 3.14 4.67 5.91
CA PHE A 133 3.38 3.28 6.24
C PHE A 133 4.85 2.91 6.09
N ALA A 134 5.40 2.30 7.13
CA ALA A 134 6.76 1.82 7.21
C ALA A 134 6.77 0.29 7.38
N TYR A 135 7.96 -0.31 7.26
CA TYR A 135 8.11 -1.72 7.60
C TYR A 135 8.03 -1.91 9.12
N PRO A 136 7.53 -3.05 9.66
CA PRO A 136 7.38 -3.22 11.10
C PRO A 136 8.67 -2.96 11.91
N TRP A 137 9.82 -3.40 11.40
CA TRP A 137 11.13 -3.18 12.05
C TRP A 137 11.63 -1.72 12.02
N GLU A 138 10.95 -0.83 11.29
CA GLU A 138 11.20 0.61 11.27
C GLU A 138 10.26 1.37 12.21
N THR A 139 9.34 0.66 12.86
CA THR A 139 8.34 1.21 13.78
C THR A 139 8.52 0.60 15.16
N ASP A 140 7.94 1.25 16.17
CA ASP A 140 7.83 0.66 17.51
C ASP A 140 6.61 -0.27 17.64
N ASP A 141 5.98 -0.65 16.53
CA ASP A 141 4.90 -1.62 16.60
C ASP A 141 5.42 -2.95 17.14
N PRO A 142 4.76 -3.53 18.17
CA PRO A 142 5.28 -4.71 18.85
C PRO A 142 4.94 -6.04 18.15
N GLY A 143 4.12 -6.01 17.09
CA GLY A 143 3.57 -7.20 16.43
C GLY A 143 4.04 -7.41 15.00
#